data_AF-A0A376CZU8-F1
#
_entry.id   AF-A0A376CZU8-F1
#
_cell.length_a   1.000
_cell.length_b   1.000
_cell.length_c   1.000
_cell.angle_alpha   90.00
_cell.angle_beta   90.00
_cell.angle_gamma   90.00
#
_symmetry.space_group_name_H-M   'P 1'
#
loop_
_entity.id
_entity.type
_entity.pdbx_description
1 polymer ?
#
loop_
_entity_poly.entity_id
_entity_poly.type
_entity_poly.pdbx_seq_one_letter_code
_entity_poly.pdbx_strand_id
1 'polypeptide(L)'
;MWQMEGHGKLQYTDEGFPFPIDVPFVPSDNPTGAYQRIFTLSDGWQGKQTLIKFDGVETYFEVYVNGQYVGFSKGSRLTAEFDISAMVKTGDNLLCVRVMQWADSTYVEDQDMWWSAGIFRDVYLIGKQLTHINDFTVRTDFDEAYCDATLSCEVVLENLAASPVVTTLEYTLFDGEHVVHSSAIDHLAIEKLTSASFCFYCRTAAAMVSRIPLSLPSGHDAERRRRQRSGSGATTRWLP
;
A
#
# COMPACT_ATOMS: atom_id res chain seq x y z
N MET A 1 11.08 -0.32 -15.92
CA MET A 1 10.94 -1.27 -17.04
C MET A 1 12.31 -1.51 -17.63
N TRP A 2 12.82 -2.74 -17.58
CA TRP A 2 14.22 -3.01 -17.95
C TRP A 2 14.49 -2.82 -19.46
N GLN A 3 13.46 -2.92 -20.31
CA GLN A 3 13.60 -2.73 -21.76
C GLN A 3 14.00 -1.30 -22.13
N MET A 4 13.54 -0.33 -21.33
CA MET A 4 13.92 1.08 -21.49
C MET A 4 15.34 1.37 -20.97
N GLU A 5 15.99 0.38 -20.38
CA GLU A 5 17.35 0.45 -19.85
C GLU A 5 18.32 -0.42 -20.66
N GLY A 6 17.88 -0.96 -21.80
CA GLY A 6 18.72 -1.71 -22.74
C GLY A 6 18.74 -3.22 -22.51
N HIS A 7 17.87 -3.76 -21.66
CA HIS A 7 17.78 -5.20 -21.38
C HIS A 7 16.58 -5.84 -22.09
N GLY A 8 16.75 -7.02 -22.68
CA GLY A 8 15.65 -7.72 -23.37
C GLY A 8 15.14 -6.99 -24.63
N LYS A 9 13.92 -7.32 -25.07
CA LYS A 9 13.28 -6.76 -26.26
C LYS A 9 11.93 -6.16 -25.88
N LEU A 10 11.73 -4.89 -26.24
CA LEU A 10 10.42 -4.23 -26.14
C LEU A 10 9.56 -4.70 -27.32
N GLN A 11 8.32 -5.12 -27.05
CA GLN A 11 7.40 -5.68 -28.05
C GLN A 11 6.07 -4.94 -27.97
N TYR A 12 5.43 -4.71 -29.11
CA TYR A 12 4.09 -4.15 -29.19
C TYR A 12 3.21 -5.08 -30.00
N THR A 13 2.07 -5.47 -29.44
CA THR A 13 1.03 -6.23 -30.12
C THR A 13 -0.34 -5.76 -29.62
N ASP A 14 -1.36 -6.01 -30.44
CA ASP A 14 -2.77 -5.76 -30.10
C ASP A 14 -3.39 -7.06 -29.53
N GLU A 15 -3.88 -7.97 -30.39
CA GLU A 15 -4.53 -9.22 -29.95
C GLU A 15 -3.58 -10.42 -29.74
N GLY A 16 -2.35 -10.33 -30.24
CA GLY A 16 -1.43 -11.46 -30.28
C GLY A 16 -0.49 -11.47 -29.09
N PHE A 17 -0.51 -12.52 -28.27
CA PHE A 17 0.54 -12.72 -27.26
C PHE A 17 1.94 -12.76 -27.92
N PRO A 18 2.96 -12.13 -27.32
CA PRO A 18 4.33 -12.14 -27.83
C PRO A 18 5.07 -13.47 -27.56
N PHE A 19 4.33 -14.52 -27.20
CA PHE A 19 4.80 -15.87 -26.93
C PHE A 19 3.72 -16.91 -27.30
N PRO A 20 4.09 -18.19 -27.51
CA PRO A 20 3.13 -19.25 -27.82
C PRO A 20 2.06 -19.43 -26.72
N ILE A 21 0.80 -19.50 -27.13
CA ILE A 21 -0.35 -19.67 -26.22
C ILE A 21 -0.49 -21.14 -25.85
N ASP A 22 -0.32 -21.47 -24.57
CA ASP A 22 -0.51 -22.80 -23.97
C ASP A 22 -0.92 -22.66 -22.49
N VAL A 23 -2.14 -22.17 -22.23
CA VAL A 23 -2.60 -21.81 -20.88
C VAL A 23 -2.60 -23.04 -19.94
N PRO A 24 -2.01 -23.00 -18.73
CA PRO A 24 -1.44 -21.83 -18.03
C PRO A 24 0.08 -21.67 -18.17
N PHE A 25 0.72 -22.39 -19.08
CA PHE A 25 2.17 -22.41 -19.26
C PHE A 25 2.67 -21.17 -20.01
N VAL A 26 3.88 -20.75 -19.64
CA VAL A 26 4.65 -19.70 -20.33
C VAL A 26 5.97 -20.27 -20.82
N PRO A 27 6.69 -19.60 -21.75
CA PRO A 27 7.97 -20.09 -22.24
C PRO A 27 8.95 -20.43 -21.11
N SER A 28 9.67 -21.54 -21.22
CA SER A 28 10.70 -21.91 -20.26
C SER A 28 11.90 -20.96 -20.29
N ASP A 29 12.23 -20.43 -21.47
CA ASP A 29 13.17 -19.32 -21.63
C ASP A 29 12.45 -18.00 -21.30
N ASN A 30 12.40 -17.68 -20.01
CA ASN A 30 11.66 -16.56 -19.47
C ASN A 30 12.62 -15.49 -18.94
N PRO A 31 12.72 -14.32 -19.60
CA PRO A 31 13.59 -13.24 -19.15
C PRO A 31 13.34 -12.90 -17.68
N THR A 32 14.41 -12.89 -16.90
CA THR A 32 14.36 -12.72 -15.44
C THR A 32 15.32 -11.61 -15.02
N GLY A 33 14.78 -10.58 -14.36
CA GLY A 33 15.53 -9.49 -13.74
C GLY A 33 15.81 -9.78 -12.27
N ALA A 34 17.04 -9.51 -11.82
CA ALA A 34 17.47 -9.73 -10.44
C ALA A 34 17.87 -8.39 -9.80
N TYR A 35 16.92 -7.72 -9.16
CA TYR A 35 17.15 -6.44 -8.52
C TYR A 35 17.70 -6.61 -7.10
N GLN A 36 18.67 -5.80 -6.72
CA GLN A 36 19.23 -5.79 -5.36
C GLN A 36 19.43 -4.38 -4.84
N ARG A 37 19.13 -4.18 -3.55
CA ARG A 37 19.37 -2.90 -2.89
C ARG A 37 19.58 -3.05 -1.39
N ILE A 38 20.53 -2.29 -0.86
CA ILE A 38 20.66 -2.10 0.59
C ILE A 38 19.78 -0.93 1.02
N PHE A 39 19.02 -1.11 2.09
CA PHE A 39 18.26 -0.06 2.76
C PHE A 39 18.55 -0.06 4.27
N THR A 40 18.49 1.11 4.89
CA THR A 40 18.84 1.28 6.30
C THR A 40 17.60 1.66 7.12
N LEU A 41 17.34 0.93 8.20
CA LEU A 41 16.28 1.25 9.16
C LEU A 41 16.86 1.94 10.40
N SER A 42 16.32 3.10 10.75
CA SER A 42 16.65 3.79 12.00
C SER A 42 15.98 3.12 13.22
N ASP A 43 16.42 3.47 14.44
CA ASP A 43 15.81 2.99 15.69
C ASP A 43 14.31 3.24 15.79
N GLY A 44 13.79 4.29 15.14
CA GLY A 44 12.35 4.61 15.11
C GLY A 44 11.45 3.57 14.41
N TRP A 45 12.04 2.49 13.85
CA TRP A 45 11.32 1.33 13.31
C TRP A 45 11.16 0.19 14.32
N GLN A 46 11.87 0.22 15.44
CA GLN A 46 11.77 -0.81 16.47
C GLN A 46 10.34 -0.88 17.03
N GLY A 47 9.83 -2.10 17.17
CA GLY A 47 8.48 -2.35 17.69
C GLY A 47 7.34 -2.02 16.73
N LYS A 48 7.63 -1.65 15.47
CA LYS A 48 6.63 -1.44 14.42
C LYS A 48 6.50 -2.66 13.54
N GLN A 49 5.31 -2.87 12.99
CA GLN A 49 5.16 -3.73 11.82
C GLN A 49 5.79 -3.02 10.61
N THR A 50 6.75 -3.67 9.98
CA THR A 50 7.46 -3.17 8.79
C THR A 50 6.91 -3.86 7.56
N LEU A 51 6.18 -3.12 6.75
CA LEU A 51 5.68 -3.57 5.46
C LEU A 51 6.57 -3.03 4.33
N ILE A 52 6.84 -3.85 3.32
CA ILE A 52 7.33 -3.39 2.02
C ILE A 52 6.18 -3.42 1.01
N LYS A 53 6.02 -2.33 0.27
CA LYS A 53 5.01 -2.17 -0.77
C LYS A 53 5.66 -2.02 -2.13
N PHE A 54 5.07 -2.71 -3.11
CA PHE A 54 5.42 -2.62 -4.52
C PHE A 54 4.17 -2.19 -5.28
N ASP A 55 4.11 -0.95 -5.77
CA ASP A 55 2.91 -0.40 -6.41
C ASP A 55 2.69 -0.91 -7.85
N GLY A 56 3.69 -1.60 -8.42
CA GLY A 56 3.60 -2.21 -9.75
C GLY A 56 4.91 -2.86 -10.19
N VAL A 57 4.82 -4.18 -10.43
CA VAL A 57 5.91 -5.01 -10.93
C VAL A 57 5.34 -5.91 -12.02
N GLU A 58 5.93 -5.84 -13.22
CA GLU A 58 5.46 -6.58 -14.39
C GLU A 58 6.37 -7.80 -14.64
N THR A 59 5.91 -9.06 -14.58
CA THR A 59 4.53 -9.53 -14.27
C THR A 59 4.44 -10.42 -13.04
N TYR A 60 5.49 -11.20 -12.75
CA TYR A 60 5.61 -12.01 -11.54
C TYR A 60 6.87 -11.63 -10.80
N PHE A 61 6.82 -11.60 -9.47
CA PHE A 61 8.04 -11.40 -8.71
C PHE A 61 8.04 -12.08 -7.35
N GLU A 62 9.24 -12.36 -6.88
CA GLU A 62 9.54 -12.88 -5.55
C GLU A 62 10.38 -11.89 -4.78
N VAL A 63 10.10 -11.78 -3.48
CA VAL A 63 10.77 -10.87 -2.57
C VAL A 63 11.60 -11.66 -1.57
N TYR A 64 12.84 -11.22 -1.39
CA TYR A 64 13.76 -11.74 -0.40
C TYR A 64 14.35 -10.60 0.43
N VAL A 65 14.43 -10.78 1.74
CA VAL A 65 15.04 -9.82 2.67
C VAL A 65 16.09 -10.54 3.50
N ASN A 66 17.31 -10.00 3.54
CA ASN A 66 18.46 -10.57 4.26
C ASN A 66 18.69 -12.07 3.93
N GLY A 67 18.47 -12.44 2.66
CA GLY A 67 18.63 -13.80 2.16
C GLY A 67 17.46 -14.76 2.46
N GLN A 68 16.41 -14.29 3.13
CA GLN A 68 15.22 -15.08 3.45
C GLN A 68 14.09 -14.77 2.46
N TYR A 69 13.39 -15.81 2.02
CA TYR A 69 12.21 -15.68 1.18
C TYR A 69 11.03 -15.09 1.98
N VAL A 70 10.40 -14.07 1.42
CA VAL A 70 9.24 -13.39 2.02
C VAL A 70 7.95 -13.85 1.37
N GLY A 71 7.89 -13.86 0.04
CA GLY A 71 6.67 -14.15 -0.70
C GLY A 71 6.80 -13.82 -2.18
N PHE A 72 5.71 -14.00 -2.92
CA PHE A 72 5.60 -13.66 -4.33
C PHE A 72 4.29 -12.93 -4.61
N SER A 73 4.22 -12.22 -5.73
CA SER A 73 2.97 -11.69 -6.27
C SER A 73 2.89 -11.82 -7.80
N LYS A 74 1.66 -11.73 -8.29
CA LYS A 74 1.24 -11.74 -9.69
C LYS A 74 0.25 -10.61 -9.90
N GLY A 75 0.18 -10.10 -11.11
CA GLY A 75 -0.70 -8.98 -11.44
C GLY A 75 0.05 -7.66 -11.29
N SER A 76 0.22 -6.97 -12.40
CA SER A 76 1.18 -5.90 -12.56
C SER A 76 0.64 -4.55 -12.08
N ARG A 77 -0.69 -4.41 -11.97
CA ARG A 77 -1.37 -3.11 -11.87
C ARG A 77 -1.85 -2.72 -10.48
N LEU A 78 -1.77 -3.62 -9.51
CA LEU A 78 -2.15 -3.39 -8.11
C LEU A 78 -0.94 -3.47 -7.18
N THR A 79 -1.05 -2.78 -6.05
CA THR A 79 0.00 -2.83 -5.01
C THR A 79 0.04 -4.22 -4.37
N ALA A 80 1.24 -4.77 -4.26
CA ALA A 80 1.52 -5.95 -3.45
C ALA A 80 2.26 -5.54 -2.17
N GLU A 81 1.82 -6.08 -1.03
CA GLU A 81 2.35 -5.75 0.28
C GLU A 81 2.86 -7.01 0.97
N PHE A 82 4.02 -6.91 1.61
CA PHE A 82 4.61 -8.01 2.37
C PHE A 82 5.04 -7.53 3.75
N ASP A 83 4.69 -8.29 4.78
CA ASP A 83 5.22 -8.08 6.12
C ASP A 83 6.63 -8.67 6.22
N ILE A 84 7.61 -7.79 6.41
CA ILE A 84 9.03 -8.15 6.52
C ILE A 84 9.57 -7.97 7.93
N SER A 85 8.68 -7.74 8.91
CA SER A 85 9.05 -7.43 10.31
C SER A 85 9.99 -8.47 10.91
N ALA A 86 9.78 -9.75 10.59
CA ALA A 86 10.59 -10.85 11.10
C ALA A 86 11.97 -10.97 10.43
N MET A 87 12.17 -10.36 9.26
CA MET A 87 13.41 -10.48 8.47
C MET A 87 14.32 -9.26 8.57
N VAL A 88 13.79 -8.11 8.98
CA VAL A 88 14.55 -6.85 9.06
C VAL A 88 15.23 -6.65 10.40
N LYS A 89 16.29 -5.84 10.40
CA LYS A 89 17.00 -5.37 11.59
C LYS A 89 17.22 -3.86 11.54
N THR A 90 17.50 -3.26 12.69
CA THR A 90 18.03 -1.90 12.75
C THR A 90 19.37 -1.83 12.01
N GLY A 91 19.60 -0.75 11.26
CA GLY A 91 20.75 -0.61 10.37
C GLY A 91 20.48 -1.19 8.99
N ASP A 92 21.52 -1.70 8.35
CA ASP A 92 21.47 -2.11 6.93
C ASP A 92 20.79 -3.46 6.73
N ASN A 93 19.95 -3.52 5.71
CA ASN A 93 19.21 -4.68 5.26
C ASN A 93 19.35 -4.84 3.75
N LEU A 94 19.49 -6.07 3.27
CA LEU A 94 19.54 -6.38 1.85
C LEU A 94 18.15 -6.80 1.36
N LEU A 95 17.64 -6.09 0.36
CA LEU A 95 16.48 -6.48 -0.44
C LEU A 95 16.97 -7.13 -1.75
N CYS A 96 16.44 -8.30 -2.09
CA CYS A 96 16.57 -8.89 -3.40
C CYS A 96 15.17 -9.17 -3.98
N VAL A 97 14.97 -8.85 -5.26
CA VAL A 97 13.70 -9.08 -5.95
C VAL A 97 13.98 -9.78 -7.27
N ARG A 98 13.40 -10.97 -7.44
CA ARG A 98 13.45 -11.72 -8.70
C ARG A 98 12.17 -11.43 -9.48
N VAL A 99 12.28 -10.83 -10.66
CA VAL A 99 11.12 -10.49 -11.51
C VAL A 99 11.19 -11.32 -12.78
N MET A 100 10.10 -12.01 -13.12
CA MET A 100 9.96 -12.79 -14.34
C MET A 100 9.01 -12.06 -15.30
N GLN A 101 9.38 -12.03 -16.58
CA GLN A 101 8.61 -11.33 -17.61
C GLN A 101 7.25 -12.00 -17.85
N TRP A 102 7.22 -13.33 -17.85
CA TRP A 102 6.00 -14.10 -18.11
C TRP A 102 5.56 -14.92 -16.89
N ALA A 103 4.26 -15.03 -16.68
CA ALA A 103 3.64 -15.95 -15.73
C ALA A 103 2.25 -16.34 -16.23
N ASP A 104 1.58 -17.28 -15.56
CA ASP A 104 0.18 -17.60 -15.85
C ASP A 104 -0.73 -16.36 -15.78
N SER A 105 -0.41 -15.38 -14.92
CA SER A 105 -1.14 -14.11 -14.85
C SER A 105 -0.97 -13.23 -16.09
N THR A 106 0.04 -13.46 -16.92
CA THR A 106 0.21 -12.72 -18.18
C THR A 106 -0.98 -12.94 -19.12
N TYR A 107 -1.64 -14.11 -19.07
CA TYR A 107 -2.82 -14.40 -19.89
C TYR A 107 -4.05 -13.52 -19.58
N VAL A 108 -4.05 -12.79 -18.46
CA VAL A 108 -5.10 -11.81 -18.11
C VAL A 108 -4.60 -10.35 -18.25
N GLU A 109 -3.42 -10.14 -18.84
CA GLU A 109 -2.76 -8.84 -19.03
C GLU A 109 -2.47 -8.54 -20.52
N ASP A 110 -3.32 -9.04 -21.41
CA ASP A 110 -3.24 -8.87 -22.88
C ASP A 110 -3.93 -7.57 -23.34
N GLN A 111 -3.40 -6.43 -22.91
CA GLN A 111 -3.88 -5.13 -23.38
C GLN A 111 -3.13 -4.71 -24.67
N ASP A 112 -3.80 -3.95 -25.54
CA ASP A 112 -3.19 -3.26 -26.69
C ASP A 112 -2.17 -2.20 -26.20
N MET A 113 -0.94 -2.66 -25.94
CA MET A 113 0.12 -1.86 -25.37
C MET A 113 1.51 -2.49 -25.62
N TRP A 114 2.53 -1.77 -25.17
CA TRP A 114 3.88 -2.31 -25.11
C TRP A 114 3.99 -3.37 -24.01
N TRP A 115 4.49 -4.54 -24.36
CA TRP A 115 4.90 -5.58 -23.43
C TRP A 115 6.24 -5.21 -22.82
N SER A 116 6.24 -5.05 -21.50
CA SER A 116 7.40 -4.64 -20.74
C SER A 116 7.63 -5.61 -19.58
N ALA A 117 8.68 -5.37 -18.80
CA ALA A 117 8.86 -6.07 -17.53
C ALA A 117 9.74 -5.29 -16.56
N GLY A 118 9.68 -5.71 -15.30
CA GLY A 118 10.45 -5.15 -14.20
C GLY A 118 9.60 -4.35 -13.22
N ILE A 119 10.30 -3.73 -12.27
CA ILE A 119 9.70 -2.83 -11.29
C ILE A 119 9.46 -1.48 -11.99
N PHE A 120 8.20 -1.09 -12.16
CA PHE A 120 7.83 0.08 -12.97
C PHE A 120 7.06 1.16 -12.20
N ARG A 121 6.65 0.88 -10.95
CA ARG A 121 6.15 1.87 -9.99
C ARG A 121 6.98 1.84 -8.71
N ASP A 122 6.59 2.66 -7.75
CA ASP A 122 7.33 2.88 -6.52
C ASP A 122 7.43 1.62 -5.65
N VAL A 123 8.55 1.55 -4.94
CA VAL A 123 8.82 0.56 -3.90
C VAL A 123 9.23 1.31 -2.65
N TYR A 124 8.51 1.08 -1.55
CA TYR A 124 8.71 1.82 -0.31
C TYR A 124 8.33 0.99 0.91
N LEU A 125 8.75 1.48 2.08
CA LEU A 125 8.47 0.86 3.37
C LEU A 125 7.42 1.65 4.14
N ILE A 126 6.55 0.94 4.85
CA ILE A 126 5.58 1.52 5.79
C ILE A 126 5.81 0.89 7.17
N GLY A 127 6.00 1.75 8.17
CA GLY A 127 6.11 1.34 9.57
C GLY A 127 4.80 1.62 10.31
N LYS A 128 4.00 0.58 10.54
CA LYS A 128 2.74 0.68 11.28
C LYS A 128 2.96 0.43 12.77
N GLN A 129 2.25 1.17 13.61
CA GLN A 129 2.16 0.84 15.04
C GLN A 129 1.42 -0.50 15.20
N LEU A 130 1.72 -1.24 16.28
CA LEU A 130 1.07 -2.54 16.51
C LEU A 130 -0.45 -2.42 16.56
N THR A 131 -0.96 -1.34 17.16
CA THR A 131 -2.39 -0.98 17.10
C THR A 131 -2.58 0.14 16.07
N HIS A 132 -3.37 -0.11 15.03
CA HIS A 132 -3.54 0.81 13.92
C HIS A 132 -4.89 0.61 13.22
N ILE A 133 -5.27 1.57 12.37
CA ILE A 133 -6.40 1.41 11.45
C ILE A 133 -5.93 0.55 10.27
N ASN A 134 -6.53 -0.63 10.14
CA ASN A 134 -6.21 -1.53 9.05
C ASN A 134 -6.93 -1.14 7.76
N ASP A 135 -8.22 -0.83 7.86
CA ASP A 135 -9.05 -0.42 6.72
C ASP A 135 -10.21 0.48 7.18
N PHE A 136 -10.78 1.25 6.26
CA PHE A 136 -12.03 1.96 6.51
C PHE A 136 -12.81 2.19 5.22
N THR A 137 -14.13 2.10 5.32
CA THR A 137 -15.07 2.38 4.23
C THR A 137 -15.93 3.56 4.62
N VAL A 138 -16.07 4.53 3.70
CA VAL A 138 -16.96 5.68 3.85
C VAL A 138 -18.08 5.59 2.81
N ARG A 139 -19.33 5.74 3.26
CA ARG A 139 -20.51 5.82 2.41
C ARG A 139 -21.24 7.14 2.68
N THR A 140 -21.65 7.81 1.60
CA THR A 140 -22.42 9.06 1.68
C THR A 140 -23.75 8.86 0.98
N ASP A 141 -24.83 8.86 1.76
CA ASP A 141 -26.20 8.68 1.27
C ASP A 141 -26.90 10.04 1.27
N PHE A 142 -27.21 10.57 0.09
CA PHE A 142 -27.90 11.85 -0.08
C PHE A 142 -29.41 11.71 0.13
N ASP A 143 -30.06 12.80 0.55
CA ASP A 143 -31.50 12.93 0.46
C ASP A 143 -31.98 13.09 -1.00
N GLU A 144 -33.29 12.98 -1.24
CA GLU A 144 -33.86 13.06 -2.61
C GLU A 144 -33.56 14.40 -3.30
N ALA A 145 -33.40 15.47 -2.52
CA ALA A 145 -33.09 16.81 -3.01
C ALA A 145 -31.59 17.06 -3.24
N TYR A 146 -30.72 16.13 -2.84
CA TYR A 146 -29.25 16.29 -2.84
C TYR A 146 -28.77 17.53 -2.08
N CYS A 147 -29.52 17.95 -1.06
CA CYS A 147 -29.21 19.09 -0.20
C CYS A 147 -28.46 18.64 1.05
N ASP A 148 -28.81 17.47 1.58
CA ASP A 148 -28.29 16.91 2.81
C ASP A 148 -27.79 15.48 2.56
N ALA A 149 -26.93 14.98 3.46
CA ALA A 149 -26.53 13.58 3.40
C ALA A 149 -26.25 13.00 4.78
N THR A 150 -26.35 11.68 4.86
CA THR A 150 -25.83 10.89 5.96
C THR A 150 -24.49 10.29 5.56
N LEU A 151 -23.45 10.63 6.31
CA LEU A 151 -22.14 10.00 6.16
C LEU A 151 -22.06 8.84 7.14
N SER A 152 -21.75 7.65 6.63
CA SER A 152 -21.52 6.43 7.40
C SER A 152 -20.09 5.97 7.19
N CYS A 153 -19.42 5.58 8.27
CA CYS A 153 -18.08 5.02 8.19
C CYS A 153 -18.01 3.71 8.98
N GLU A 154 -17.40 2.70 8.35
CA GLU A 154 -16.97 1.47 9.00
C GLU A 154 -15.44 1.48 9.04
N VAL A 155 -14.86 1.25 10.21
CA VAL A 155 -13.43 1.25 10.45
C VAL A 155 -13.03 -0.11 11.00
N VAL A 156 -12.06 -0.75 10.38
CA VAL A 156 -11.44 -1.99 10.84
C VAL A 156 -10.13 -1.65 11.50
N LEU A 157 -10.03 -1.94 12.79
CA LEU A 157 -8.84 -1.73 13.60
C LEU A 157 -8.11 -3.04 13.80
N GLU A 158 -6.79 -3.01 13.75
CA GLU A 158 -5.95 -4.17 13.99
C GLU A 158 -5.01 -3.92 15.17
N ASN A 159 -4.84 -4.95 15.99
CA ASN A 159 -3.87 -5.02 17.07
C ASN A 159 -2.99 -6.27 16.88
N LEU A 160 -1.71 -6.02 16.60
CA LEU A 160 -0.69 -7.05 16.43
C LEU A 160 0.05 -7.39 17.74
N ALA A 161 -0.27 -6.73 18.84
CA ALA A 161 0.31 -7.02 20.15
C ALA A 161 -0.25 -8.32 20.75
N ALA A 162 0.46 -8.87 21.73
CA ALA A 162 0.05 -10.11 22.41
C ALA A 162 -1.16 -9.93 23.36
N SER A 163 -1.44 -8.69 23.77
CA SER A 163 -2.52 -8.37 24.71
C SER A 163 -3.51 -7.40 24.08
N PRO A 164 -4.81 -7.49 24.43
CA PRO A 164 -5.81 -6.52 24.01
C PRO A 164 -5.45 -5.11 24.44
N VAL A 165 -5.83 -4.14 23.62
CA VAL A 165 -5.65 -2.71 23.90
C VAL A 165 -7.02 -2.04 23.98
N VAL A 166 -7.20 -1.17 24.97
CA VAL A 166 -8.37 -0.28 25.02
C VAL A 166 -7.92 1.11 24.58
N THR A 167 -8.59 1.67 23.57
CA THR A 167 -8.25 2.97 23.00
C THR A 167 -9.50 3.77 22.64
N THR A 168 -9.31 5.03 22.29
CA THR A 168 -10.34 5.88 21.67
C THR A 168 -10.09 5.97 20.17
N LEU A 169 -11.14 5.91 19.37
CA LEU A 169 -11.12 6.24 17.93
C LEU A 169 -11.71 7.63 17.74
N GLU A 170 -10.90 8.57 17.27
CA GLU A 170 -11.33 9.94 16.97
C GLU A 170 -11.56 10.12 15.48
N TYR A 171 -12.63 10.81 15.13
CA TYR A 171 -12.96 11.14 13.74
C TYR A 171 -13.49 12.57 13.62
N THR A 172 -13.06 13.22 12.54
CA THR A 172 -13.45 14.60 12.25
C THR A 172 -13.70 14.75 10.77
N LEU A 173 -14.83 15.37 10.39
CA LEU A 173 -15.09 15.82 9.03
C LEU A 173 -14.70 17.30 8.93
N PHE A 174 -13.87 17.63 7.95
CA PHE A 174 -13.49 19.01 7.66
C PHE A 174 -14.31 19.56 6.48
N ASP A 175 -14.25 20.86 6.24
CA ASP A 175 -14.54 21.51 4.95
C ASP A 175 -13.46 22.59 4.77
N GLY A 176 -12.49 22.30 3.89
CA GLY A 176 -11.22 23.00 3.91
C GLY A 176 -10.53 22.87 5.28
N GLU A 177 -10.36 24.00 5.98
CA GLU A 177 -9.77 24.09 7.33
C GLU A 177 -10.85 24.14 8.43
N HIS A 178 -12.14 24.19 8.09
CA HIS A 178 -13.23 24.28 9.05
C HIS A 178 -13.66 22.89 9.51
N VAL A 179 -13.90 22.72 10.82
CA VAL A 179 -14.47 21.48 11.36
C VAL A 179 -15.98 21.50 11.18
N VAL A 180 -16.51 20.53 10.42
CA VAL A 180 -17.94 20.34 10.17
C VAL A 180 -18.55 19.44 11.25
N HIS A 181 -17.85 18.35 11.59
CA HIS A 181 -18.26 17.41 12.62
C HIS A 181 -17.02 16.82 13.30
N SER A 182 -17.09 16.59 14.60
CA SER A 182 -16.04 15.87 15.33
C SER A 182 -16.66 15.07 16.46
N SER A 183 -16.22 13.83 16.62
CA SER A 183 -16.68 12.94 17.68
C SER A 183 -15.66 11.82 17.90
N ALA A 184 -15.94 10.95 18.87
CA ALA A 184 -15.06 9.85 19.24
C ALA A 184 -15.88 8.62 19.66
N ILE A 185 -15.25 7.45 19.54
CA ILE A 185 -15.71 6.20 20.15
C ILE A 185 -14.71 5.85 21.26
N ASP A 186 -15.12 6.05 22.50
CA ASP A 186 -14.30 5.77 23.68
C ASP A 186 -14.32 4.29 24.08
N HIS A 187 -13.30 3.88 24.84
CA HIS A 187 -13.21 2.56 25.45
C HIS A 187 -13.33 1.38 24.47
N LEU A 188 -12.82 1.56 23.25
CA LEU A 188 -12.82 0.53 22.23
C LEU A 188 -11.76 -0.54 22.55
N ALA A 189 -12.21 -1.73 22.92
CA ALA A 189 -11.33 -2.88 23.16
C ALA A 189 -11.00 -3.55 21.82
N ILE A 190 -9.71 -3.56 21.47
CA ILE A 190 -9.17 -4.16 20.25
C ILE A 190 -8.35 -5.38 20.65
N GLU A 191 -8.85 -6.57 20.35
CA GLU A 191 -8.14 -7.82 20.62
C GLU A 191 -7.14 -8.16 19.51
N LYS A 192 -7.65 -8.45 18.31
CA LYS A 192 -6.86 -8.66 17.09
C LYS A 192 -7.39 -7.83 15.93
N LEU A 193 -8.62 -8.11 15.50
CA LEU A 193 -9.31 -7.35 14.47
C LEU A 193 -10.68 -6.96 15.01
N THR A 194 -10.99 -5.67 15.01
CA THR A 194 -12.23 -5.13 15.59
C THR A 194 -12.82 -4.09 14.65
N SER A 195 -14.08 -4.27 14.28
CA SER A 195 -14.83 -3.27 13.52
C SER A 195 -15.53 -2.29 14.46
N ALA A 196 -15.48 -1.01 14.11
CA ALA A 196 -16.27 0.05 14.71
C ALA A 196 -16.98 0.82 13.60
N SER A 197 -18.21 1.26 13.85
CA SER A 197 -18.99 2.03 12.88
C SER A 197 -19.58 3.26 13.52
N PHE A 198 -19.67 4.35 12.75
CA PHE A 198 -20.36 5.56 13.13
C PHE A 198 -21.06 6.19 11.94
N CYS A 199 -22.10 6.97 12.19
CA CYS A 199 -22.75 7.79 11.18
C CYS A 199 -23.20 9.12 11.76
N PHE A 200 -23.26 10.14 10.91
CA PHE A 200 -23.79 11.45 11.28
C PHE A 200 -24.37 12.16 10.06
N TYR A 201 -25.32 13.05 10.34
CA TYR A 201 -26.07 13.80 9.34
C TYR A 201 -25.43 15.17 9.10
N CYS A 202 -25.31 15.56 7.83
CA CYS A 202 -24.70 16.82 7.39
C CYS A 202 -25.71 17.68 6.63
N ARG A 203 -25.99 18.88 7.16
CA ARG A 203 -26.98 19.85 6.62
C ARG A 203 -26.40 20.79 5.56
N THR A 204 -25.66 20.27 4.58
CA THR A 204 -25.29 20.94 3.31
C THR A 204 -24.34 20.07 2.48
N ALA A 205 -24.71 19.82 1.22
CA ALA A 205 -23.88 19.06 0.26
C ALA A 205 -22.53 19.72 -0.07
N ALA A 206 -22.38 21.04 0.12
CA ALA A 206 -21.15 21.76 -0.18
C ALA A 206 -19.94 21.32 0.68
N ALA A 207 -20.19 20.77 1.88
CA ALA A 207 -19.16 20.36 2.83
C ALA A 207 -18.60 18.94 2.58
N MET A 208 -19.06 18.22 1.56
CA MET A 208 -18.81 16.77 1.39
C MET A 208 -17.62 16.41 0.50
N VAL A 209 -16.96 17.39 -0.15
CA VAL A 209 -15.69 17.16 -0.87
C VAL A 209 -14.52 17.40 0.09
N SER A 210 -14.50 16.65 1.18
CA SER A 210 -13.63 16.98 2.30
C SER A 210 -12.97 15.78 2.96
N ARG A 211 -11.94 16.05 3.75
CA ARG A 211 -11.07 15.05 4.36
C ARG A 211 -11.66 14.57 5.68
N ILE A 212 -11.65 13.25 5.88
CA ILE A 212 -11.92 12.62 7.18
C ILE A 212 -10.62 12.00 7.68
N PRO A 213 -9.80 12.72 8.47
CA PRO A 213 -8.76 12.06 9.23
C PRO A 213 -9.39 11.15 10.30
N LEU A 214 -8.90 9.93 10.35
CA LEU A 214 -9.11 8.99 11.44
C LEU A 214 -7.80 8.86 12.21
N SER A 215 -7.85 8.91 13.53
CA SER A 215 -6.66 8.76 14.37
C SER A 215 -6.93 7.93 15.62
N LEU A 216 -5.90 7.21 16.03
CA LEU A 216 -5.76 6.66 17.38
C LEU A 216 -4.78 7.56 18.15
N PRO A 217 -5.03 7.87 19.43
CA PRO A 217 -4.10 8.65 20.23
C PRO A 217 -2.78 7.90 20.36
N SER A 218 -1.69 8.47 19.84
CA SER A 218 -0.33 7.95 20.07
C SER A 218 0.20 8.50 21.38
N GLY A 219 0.63 7.64 22.30
CA GLY A 219 1.27 8.01 23.58
C GLY A 219 2.64 8.70 23.46
N HIS A 220 2.98 9.26 22.30
CA HIS A 220 4.07 10.20 22.11
C HIS A 220 3.57 11.36 21.26
N ASP A 221 3.62 12.54 21.87
CA ASP A 221 3.31 13.84 21.29
C ASP A 221 4.25 14.11 20.10
N ALA A 222 3.79 13.79 18.89
CA ALA A 222 4.50 14.12 17.66
C ALA A 222 3.97 15.46 17.13
N GLU A 223 4.54 16.53 17.69
CA GLU A 223 4.40 17.92 17.27
C GLU A 223 4.45 18.03 15.73
N ARG A 224 3.29 18.29 15.10
CA ARG A 224 3.17 18.52 13.65
C ARG A 224 3.75 19.88 13.29
N ARG A 225 5.09 20.01 13.29
CA ARG A 225 5.77 21.16 12.70
C ARG A 225 5.90 20.96 11.19
N ARG A 226 5.15 21.77 10.44
CA ARG A 226 5.47 22.10 9.04
C ARG A 226 6.96 22.48 8.97
N ARG A 227 7.77 21.67 8.29
CA ARG A 227 9.03 22.11 7.70
C ARG A 227 8.97 21.95 6.19
N GLN A 228 9.35 23.05 5.55
CA GLN A 228 9.48 23.25 4.13
C GLN A 228 10.23 22.11 3.45
N ARG A 229 9.87 21.91 2.17
CA ARG A 229 10.69 21.25 1.15
C ARG A 229 12.19 21.50 1.41
N SER A 230 12.88 20.46 1.87
CA SER A 230 14.30 20.26 1.60
C SER A 230 14.45 18.79 1.24
N GLY A 231 15.02 18.55 0.06
CA GLY A 231 14.94 17.28 -0.63
C GLY A 231 15.83 16.20 -0.01
N SER A 232 15.29 14.99 0.04
CA SER A 232 15.99 13.74 -0.27
C SER A 232 14.97 12.63 -0.53
N GLY A 233 13.93 12.92 -1.32
CA GLY A 233 13.14 11.87 -1.96
C GLY A 233 13.94 11.36 -3.14
N ALA A 234 14.89 10.47 -2.89
CA ALA A 234 15.56 9.78 -3.98
C ALA A 234 14.56 8.76 -4.53
N THR A 235 13.73 9.17 -5.49
CA THR A 235 13.11 8.25 -6.44
C THR A 235 14.27 7.65 -7.24
N THR A 236 14.92 6.64 -6.68
CA THR A 236 16.07 6.01 -7.32
C THR A 236 15.56 4.91 -8.23
N ARG A 237 15.85 5.07 -9.51
CA ARG A 237 15.63 4.07 -10.55
C ARG A 237 16.27 2.74 -10.14
N TRP A 238 15.49 1.66 -10.16
CA TRP A 238 15.96 0.29 -9.97
C TRP A 238 16.71 -0.15 -11.22
N LEU A 239 18.03 -0.31 -11.14
CA LEU A 239 18.80 -0.91 -12.22
C LEU A 239 18.74 -2.44 -12.07
N PRO A 240 18.40 -3.18 -13.13
CA PRO A 240 18.35 -4.64 -13.15
C PRO A 240 19.74 -5.29 -13.11
#